data_AF-D1AEK0-F1
#
_entry.id   AF-D1AEK0-F1
#
_cell.length_a   1.000
_cell.length_b   1.000
_cell.length_c   1.000
_cell.angle_alpha   90.00
_cell.angle_beta   90.00
_cell.angle_gamma   90.00
#
_symmetry.space_group_name_H-M   'P 1'
#
loop_
_entity.id
_entity.type
_entity.pdbx_description
1 polymer ?
#
loop_
_entity_poly.entity_id
_entity_poly.type
_entity_poly.pdbx_seq_one_letter_code
_entity_poly.pdbx_strand_id
1 'polypeptide(L)'
;MILLHPPRTTAGLWGELPEALRSHGLDVIAPDIREEEGMRYVARASLVISAAAPNPPLVLVGGGDAGPLLPAVAAAQRAAHRTVGGYVFLDAELPVPRRFTDHDHHGHGAPPVPADWPDAPCGYLSTRGERTPPVRLARLRGWQVAALPAGGDLARALSDLVRAL
;
A
#
# COMPACT_ATOMS: atom_id res chain seq x y z
N MET A 1 -10.44 -2.47 -3.97
CA MET A 1 -9.30 -2.12 -3.08
C MET A 1 -8.41 -3.35 -2.91
N ILE A 2 -7.09 -3.17 -2.94
CA ILE A 2 -6.10 -4.26 -2.84
C ILE A 2 -5.29 -4.09 -1.55
N LEU A 3 -5.27 -5.12 -0.68
CA LEU A 3 -4.51 -5.14 0.57
C LEU A 3 -3.22 -5.97 0.42
N LEU A 4 -2.07 -5.29 0.35
CA LEU A 4 -0.76 -5.91 0.16
C LEU A 4 -0.03 -6.03 1.50
N HIS A 5 0.11 -7.27 1.98
CA HIS A 5 0.84 -7.60 3.20
C HIS A 5 2.36 -7.44 2.99
N PRO A 6 3.16 -7.16 4.04
CA PRO A 6 4.62 -7.09 3.92
C PRO A 6 5.22 -8.36 3.26
N PRO A 7 6.29 -8.25 2.46
CA PRO A 7 7.05 -9.43 2.03
C PRO A 7 7.47 -10.31 3.22
N ARG A 8 7.64 -11.62 3.00
CA ARG A 8 7.96 -12.63 4.05
C ARG A 8 6.88 -12.82 5.12
N THR A 9 5.71 -12.25 4.91
CA THR A 9 4.50 -12.54 5.70
C THR A 9 3.46 -13.18 4.78
N THR A 10 2.22 -13.35 5.25
CA THR A 10 1.10 -13.88 4.47
C THR A 10 -0.11 -12.96 4.57
N ALA A 11 -1.09 -13.17 3.69
CA ALA A 11 -2.36 -12.46 3.77
C ALA A 11 -3.12 -12.69 5.10
N GLY A 12 -2.79 -13.75 5.85
CA GLY A 12 -3.34 -14.02 7.18
C GLY A 12 -3.05 -12.93 8.21
N LEU A 13 -2.05 -12.07 7.99
CA LEU A 13 -1.78 -10.89 8.81
C LEU A 13 -2.97 -9.93 8.87
N TRP A 14 -3.81 -9.92 7.84
CA TRP A 14 -5.00 -9.07 7.80
C TRP A 14 -6.14 -9.57 8.70
N GLY A 15 -6.11 -10.84 9.14
CA GLY A 15 -7.20 -11.43 9.93
C GLY A 15 -8.56 -11.19 9.26
N GLU A 16 -9.52 -10.68 10.03
CA GLU A 16 -10.89 -10.38 9.60
C GLU A 16 -11.03 -9.02 8.89
N LEU A 17 -9.93 -8.27 8.68
CA LEU A 17 -9.97 -6.95 8.07
C LEU A 17 -10.62 -6.96 6.67
N PRO A 18 -10.31 -7.90 5.76
CA PRO A 18 -10.95 -7.95 4.44
C PRO A 18 -12.46 -8.13 4.52
N GLU A 19 -12.95 -9.01 5.40
CA GLU A 19 -14.38 -9.26 5.64
C GLU A 19 -15.06 -8.03 6.25
N ALA A 20 -14.44 -7.40 7.24
CA ALA A 20 -14.94 -6.18 7.86
C ALA A 20 -15.06 -5.03 6.84
N LEU A 21 -14.08 -4.83 5.97
CA LEU A 21 -14.15 -3.81 4.92
C LEU A 21 -15.23 -4.13 3.86
N ARG A 22 -15.43 -5.41 3.52
CA ARG A 22 -16.54 -5.82 2.66
C ARG A 22 -17.90 -5.54 3.30
N SER A 23 -18.03 -5.69 4.62
CA SER A 23 -19.24 -5.28 5.35
C SER A 23 -19.52 -3.77 5.27
N HIS A 24 -18.48 -2.95 5.05
CA HIS A 24 -18.60 -1.51 4.77
C HIS A 24 -18.88 -1.18 3.29
N GLY A 25 -19.15 -2.21 2.47
CA GLY A 25 -19.50 -2.08 1.05
C GLY A 25 -18.29 -1.88 0.13
N LEU A 26 -17.07 -2.16 0.59
CA LEU A 26 -15.87 -2.08 -0.25
C LEU A 26 -15.60 -3.42 -0.92
N ASP A 27 -15.28 -3.40 -2.21
CA ASP A 27 -14.74 -4.57 -2.91
C ASP A 27 -13.25 -4.73 -2.52
N VAL A 28 -12.92 -5.79 -1.79
CA VAL A 28 -11.59 -6.00 -1.20
C VAL A 28 -10.96 -7.30 -1.67
N ILE A 29 -9.73 -7.18 -2.16
CA ILE A 29 -8.86 -8.31 -2.52
C ILE A 29 -7.61 -8.23 -1.65
N ALA A 30 -7.32 -9.29 -0.90
CA ALA A 30 -6.12 -9.43 -0.09
C ALA A 30 -5.29 -10.60 -0.63
N PRO A 31 -4.46 -10.38 -1.67
CA PRO A 31 -3.72 -11.48 -2.28
C PRO A 31 -2.64 -12.02 -1.34
N ASP A 32 -2.49 -13.34 -1.30
CA ASP A 32 -1.38 -14.01 -0.59
C ASP A 32 -0.16 -14.12 -1.54
N ILE A 33 0.86 -13.31 -1.27
CA ILE A 33 2.07 -13.19 -2.10
C ILE A 33 3.25 -13.82 -1.37
N ARG A 34 3.66 -15.01 -1.82
CA ARG A 34 4.73 -15.80 -1.18
C ARG A 34 6.16 -15.37 -1.56
N GLU A 35 6.31 -14.35 -2.39
CA GLU A 35 7.61 -13.86 -2.82
C GLU A 35 8.23 -12.96 -1.75
N GLU A 36 9.51 -13.17 -1.47
CA GLU A 36 10.22 -12.48 -0.39
C GLU A 36 11.04 -11.27 -0.86
N GLU A 37 11.21 -11.12 -2.17
CA GLU A 37 12.03 -10.09 -2.82
C GLU A 37 11.16 -9.05 -3.56
N GLY A 38 11.55 -7.77 -3.53
CA GLY A 38 10.74 -6.65 -4.01
C GLY A 38 10.22 -6.80 -5.45
N MET A 39 11.09 -7.05 -6.44
CA MET A 39 10.65 -7.18 -7.85
C MET A 39 9.80 -8.43 -8.11
N ARG A 40 10.12 -9.56 -7.48
CA ARG A 40 9.33 -10.80 -7.61
C ARG A 40 7.97 -10.64 -6.93
N TYR A 41 7.92 -10.00 -5.77
CA TYR A 41 6.70 -9.62 -5.08
C TYR A 41 5.82 -8.75 -5.98
N VAL A 42 6.38 -7.67 -6.57
CA VAL A 42 5.63 -6.78 -7.46
C VAL A 42 5.08 -7.54 -8.66
N ALA A 43 5.88 -8.38 -9.30
CA ALA A 43 5.45 -9.19 -10.44
C ALA A 43 4.32 -10.15 -10.05
N ARG A 44 4.48 -10.88 -8.93
CA ARG A 44 3.47 -11.83 -8.46
C ARG A 44 2.19 -11.14 -8.03
N ALA A 45 2.28 -10.03 -7.29
CA ALA A 45 1.13 -9.21 -6.92
C ALA A 45 0.37 -8.73 -8.16
N SER A 46 1.09 -8.24 -9.17
CA SER A 46 0.49 -7.74 -10.40
C SER A 46 -0.23 -8.83 -11.19
N LEU A 47 0.31 -10.05 -11.23
CA LEU A 47 -0.35 -11.22 -11.85
C LEU A 47 -1.62 -11.61 -11.11
N VAL A 48 -1.57 -11.68 -9.76
CA VAL A 48 -2.75 -12.05 -8.95
C VAL A 48 -3.85 -10.99 -9.08
N ILE A 49 -3.50 -9.71 -9.03
CA ILE A 49 -4.45 -8.62 -9.26
C ILE A 49 -5.05 -8.72 -10.66
N SER A 50 -4.25 -9.00 -11.69
CA SER A 50 -4.75 -9.16 -13.06
C SER A 50 -5.73 -10.32 -13.18
N ALA A 51 -5.42 -11.47 -12.56
CA ALA A 51 -6.27 -12.65 -12.58
C ALA A 51 -7.60 -12.44 -11.85
N ALA A 52 -7.59 -11.65 -10.76
CA ALA A 52 -8.81 -11.32 -10.02
C ALA A 52 -9.69 -10.28 -10.73
N ALA A 53 -9.16 -9.58 -11.74
CA ALA A 53 -9.86 -8.60 -12.57
C ALA A 53 -10.73 -7.58 -11.77
N PRO A 54 -10.16 -6.86 -10.78
CA PRO A 54 -10.90 -5.88 -10.00
C PRO A 54 -11.37 -4.70 -10.86
N ASN A 55 -12.50 -4.12 -10.46
CA ASN A 55 -13.03 -2.91 -11.07
C ASN A 55 -12.16 -1.69 -10.74
N PRO A 56 -11.74 -0.90 -11.75
CA PRO A 56 -11.09 0.40 -11.52
C PRO A 56 -12.09 1.45 -11.01
N PRO A 57 -11.62 2.52 -10.34
CA PRO A 57 -10.23 2.78 -9.98
C PRO A 57 -9.75 1.94 -8.78
N LEU A 58 -8.50 1.47 -8.84
CA LEU A 58 -7.89 0.67 -7.78
C LEU A 58 -7.37 1.55 -6.66
N VAL A 59 -7.71 1.19 -5.42
CA VAL A 59 -7.02 1.72 -4.23
C VAL A 59 -6.04 0.67 -3.75
N LEU A 60 -4.76 1.01 -3.68
CA LEU A 60 -3.69 0.13 -3.24
C LEU A 60 -3.31 0.44 -1.79
N VAL A 61 -3.42 -0.55 -0.92
CA VAL A 61 -3.07 -0.44 0.51
C VAL A 61 -1.85 -1.31 0.77
N GLY A 62 -0.78 -0.72 1.30
CA GLY A 62 0.46 -1.43 1.65
C GLY A 62 0.68 -1.37 3.15
N GLY A 63 0.83 -2.54 3.78
CA GLY A 63 1.23 -2.66 5.19
C GLY A 63 2.75 -2.78 5.34
N GLY A 64 3.34 -2.11 6.33
CA GLY A 64 4.77 -2.27 6.67
C GLY A 64 5.71 -2.12 5.46
N ASP A 65 6.49 -3.17 5.20
CA ASP A 65 7.47 -3.21 4.10
C ASP A 65 6.86 -3.33 2.70
N ALA A 66 5.54 -3.51 2.58
CA ALA A 66 4.84 -3.44 1.29
C ALA A 66 4.65 -1.99 0.81
N GLY A 67 4.73 -0.99 1.70
CA GLY A 67 4.58 0.42 1.35
C GLY A 67 5.50 0.87 0.20
N PRO A 68 6.83 0.67 0.31
CA PRO A 68 7.77 1.03 -0.74
C PRO A 68 7.53 0.34 -2.10
N LEU A 69 6.75 -0.75 -2.13
CA LEU A 69 6.45 -1.52 -3.35
C LEU A 69 5.21 -0.99 -4.09
N LEU A 70 4.34 -0.21 -3.43
CA LEU A 70 3.09 0.28 -4.02
C LEU A 70 3.27 1.04 -5.34
N PRO A 71 4.27 1.93 -5.51
CA PRO A 71 4.45 2.65 -6.77
C PRO A 71 4.72 1.73 -7.95
N ALA A 72 5.50 0.67 -7.74
CA ALA A 72 5.84 -0.29 -8.80
C ALA A 72 4.64 -1.19 -9.14
N VAL A 73 3.86 -1.62 -8.14
CA VAL A 73 2.59 -2.33 -8.38
C VAL A 73 1.63 -1.46 -9.18
N ALA A 74 1.49 -0.17 -8.82
CA ALA A 74 0.64 0.76 -9.54
C ALA A 74 1.08 0.99 -10.99
N ALA A 75 2.39 1.16 -11.23
CA ALA A 75 2.93 1.28 -12.58
C ALA A 75 2.56 0.05 -13.44
N ALA A 76 2.65 -1.16 -12.87
CA ALA A 76 2.22 -2.38 -13.56
C ALA A 76 0.70 -2.42 -13.81
N GLN A 77 -0.13 -1.93 -12.87
CA GLN A 77 -1.58 -1.84 -13.09
C GLN A 77 -1.94 -0.84 -14.20
N ARG A 78 -1.27 0.31 -14.25
CA ARG A 78 -1.45 1.31 -15.31
C ARG A 78 -1.02 0.79 -16.67
N ALA A 79 0.10 0.08 -16.74
CA ALA A 79 0.54 -0.59 -17.97
C ALA A 79 -0.50 -1.63 -18.47
N ALA A 80 -1.29 -2.19 -17.55
CA ALA A 80 -2.42 -3.07 -17.84
C ALA A 80 -3.77 -2.32 -17.98
N HIS A 81 -3.74 -1.00 -18.24
CA HIS A 81 -4.90 -0.12 -18.43
C HIS A 81 -5.89 -0.05 -17.25
N ARG A 82 -5.41 -0.32 -16.02
CA ARG A 82 -6.20 -0.12 -14.79
C ARG A 82 -5.76 1.16 -14.09
N THR A 83 -6.68 2.09 -13.90
CA THR A 83 -6.42 3.34 -13.19
C THR A 83 -6.24 3.07 -11.69
N VAL A 84 -5.24 3.71 -11.08
CA VAL A 84 -5.06 3.73 -9.62
C VAL A 84 -5.69 5.02 -9.10
N GLY A 85 -6.69 4.89 -8.23
CA GLY A 85 -7.43 6.02 -7.64
C GLY A 85 -6.83 6.53 -6.33
N GLY A 86 -5.93 5.76 -5.71
CA GLY A 86 -5.24 6.22 -4.51
C GLY A 86 -4.33 5.17 -3.87
N TYR A 87 -3.48 5.66 -2.97
CA TYR A 87 -2.53 4.87 -2.19
C TYR A 87 -2.82 5.03 -0.71
N VAL A 88 -2.82 3.94 0.06
CA VAL A 88 -2.86 3.99 1.52
C VAL A 88 -1.67 3.24 2.11
N PHE A 89 -0.92 3.93 2.95
CA PHE A 89 0.21 3.39 3.70
C PHE A 89 -0.23 3.09 5.13
N LEU A 90 -0.33 1.80 5.48
CA LEU A 90 -0.77 1.33 6.80
C LEU A 90 0.44 0.91 7.64
N ASP A 91 0.82 1.76 8.60
CA ASP A 91 2.06 1.61 9.40
C ASP A 91 3.27 1.21 8.55
N ALA A 92 3.30 1.75 7.33
CA ALA A 92 4.20 1.35 6.28
C ALA A 92 5.36 2.33 6.14
N GLU A 93 6.47 1.83 5.61
CA GLU A 93 7.56 2.68 5.13
C GLU A 93 7.12 3.41 3.86
N LEU A 94 7.62 4.63 3.68
CA LEU A 94 7.25 5.45 2.55
C LEU A 94 8.23 5.26 1.39
N PRO A 95 7.76 5.23 0.13
CA PRO A 95 8.65 5.21 -1.02
C PRO A 95 9.62 6.38 -0.96
N VAL A 96 10.90 6.06 -1.02
CA VAL A 96 11.99 7.02 -1.12
C VAL A 96 12.53 6.97 -2.55
N PRO A 97 12.40 8.06 -3.34
CA PRO A 97 13.04 8.13 -4.65
C PRO A 97 14.56 8.02 -4.45
N ARG A 98 15.15 6.88 -4.81
CA ARG A 98 16.61 6.74 -4.79
C ARG A 98 17.20 7.55 -5.95
N ARG A 99 18.26 8.31 -5.69
CA ARG A 99 19.16 8.76 -6.76
C ARG A 99 20.03 7.57 -7.15
N PHE A 100 20.29 7.40 -8.45
CA PHE A 100 21.00 6.25 -9.04
C PHE A 100 22.43 5.97 -8.50
N THR A 101 22.94 6.76 -7.55
CA THR A 101 24.34 6.74 -7.09
C THR A 101 24.58 6.03 -5.76
N ASP A 102 23.55 5.62 -5.01
CA ASP A 102 23.79 4.91 -3.74
C ASP A 102 24.04 3.42 -3.99
N HIS A 103 25.32 3.03 -3.97
CA HIS A 103 25.76 1.63 -3.82
C HIS A 103 25.60 1.17 -2.35
N ASP A 104 24.45 1.42 -1.74
CA ASP A 104 24.23 1.01 -0.36
C ASP A 104 23.82 -0.46 -0.27
N HIS A 105 24.68 -1.21 0.43
CA HIS A 105 24.58 -2.63 0.75
C HIS A 105 23.52 -2.96 1.82
N HIS A 106 22.57 -2.05 2.09
CA HIS A 106 21.52 -2.24 3.09
C HIS A 106 20.13 -2.01 2.50
N GLY A 107 19.42 -3.12 2.25
CA GLY A 107 17.98 -3.14 1.95
C GLY A 107 17.67 -3.91 0.68
N HIS A 108 17.16 -5.13 0.84
CA HIS A 108 16.71 -6.03 -0.22
C HIS A 108 15.86 -5.34 -1.30
N GLY A 109 16.47 -4.99 -2.44
CA GLY A 109 15.84 -4.93 -3.77
C GLY A 109 14.49 -4.23 -3.92
N ALA A 110 14.25 -3.10 -3.25
CA ALA A 110 13.06 -2.29 -3.54
C ALA A 110 13.14 -1.74 -4.98
N PRO A 111 12.06 -1.82 -5.77
CA PRO A 111 12.02 -1.32 -7.15
C PRO A 111 12.29 0.19 -7.19
N PRO A 112 12.85 0.71 -8.31
CA PRO A 112 12.90 2.15 -8.50
C PRO A 112 11.50 2.74 -8.45
N VAL A 113 11.34 3.87 -7.74
CA VAL A 113 10.08 4.61 -7.71
C VAL A 113 9.87 5.25 -9.09
N PRO A 114 8.73 5.03 -9.77
CA PRO A 114 8.41 5.69 -11.03
C PRO A 114 8.52 7.21 -10.94
N ALA A 115 9.02 7.85 -12.00
CA ALA A 115 9.27 9.30 -12.01
C ALA A 115 7.99 10.15 -11.91
N ASP A 116 6.86 9.59 -12.33
CA ASP A 116 5.52 10.19 -12.29
C ASP A 116 4.79 9.99 -10.95
N TRP A 117 5.41 9.31 -9.98
CA TRP A 117 4.80 9.05 -8.69
C TRP A 117 4.97 10.23 -7.71
N PRO A 118 3.94 10.60 -6.91
CA PRO A 118 2.60 10.02 -6.89
C PRO A 118 1.72 10.55 -8.03
N ASP A 119 1.07 9.61 -8.72
CA ASP A 119 0.13 9.81 -9.82
C ASP A 119 -1.36 9.76 -9.37
N ALA A 120 -1.60 9.51 -8.08
CA ALA A 120 -2.91 9.50 -7.44
C ALA A 120 -2.79 9.97 -5.97
N PRO A 121 -3.89 10.39 -5.31
CA PRO A 121 -3.87 10.80 -3.91
C PRO A 121 -3.28 9.74 -2.96
N CYS A 122 -2.54 10.20 -1.96
CA CYS A 122 -1.91 9.35 -0.96
C CYS A 122 -2.49 9.61 0.44
N GLY A 123 -2.74 8.54 1.17
CA GLY A 123 -3.14 8.53 2.57
C GLY A 123 -2.19 7.71 3.43
N TYR A 124 -2.07 8.08 4.71
CA TYR A 124 -1.34 7.33 5.72
C TYR A 124 -2.25 7.00 6.88
N LEU A 125 -2.33 5.74 7.27
CA LEU A 125 -3.03 5.28 8.47
C LEU A 125 -2.00 4.70 9.44
N SER A 126 -1.94 5.24 10.65
CA SER A 126 -1.06 4.70 11.70
C SER A 126 -1.85 4.08 12.84
N THR A 127 -1.57 2.83 13.18
CA THR A 127 -2.00 2.20 14.44
C THR A 127 -0.97 2.37 15.56
N ARG A 128 0.25 2.78 15.22
CA ARG A 128 1.38 3.01 16.15
C ARG A 128 1.42 4.44 16.72
N GLY A 129 0.45 5.27 16.38
CA GLY A 129 0.30 6.64 16.88
C GLY A 129 0.95 7.72 16.00
N GLU A 130 0.68 8.99 16.35
CA GLU A 130 0.93 10.13 15.47
C GLU A 130 2.38 10.64 15.39
N ARG A 131 3.25 10.20 16.29
CA ARG A 131 4.60 10.78 16.46
C ARG A 131 5.70 9.95 15.80
N THR A 132 5.36 9.02 14.92
CA THR A 132 6.32 8.19 14.19
C THR A 132 6.97 8.95 13.02
N PRO A 133 8.21 8.61 12.61
CA PRO A 133 8.85 9.25 11.46
C PRO A 133 8.05 9.16 10.15
N PRO A 134 7.46 8.00 9.76
CA PRO A 134 6.65 7.92 8.55
C PRO A 134 5.42 8.84 8.56
N VAL A 135 4.74 8.98 9.71
CA VAL A 135 3.60 9.91 9.85
C VAL A 135 4.04 11.36 9.62
N ARG A 136 5.17 11.78 10.20
CA ARG A 136 5.73 13.12 9.93
C ARG A 136 6.04 13.31 8.45
N LEU A 137 6.67 12.33 7.82
CA LEU A 137 7.03 12.37 6.41
C LEU A 137 5.79 12.40 5.49
N ALA A 138 4.71 11.70 5.84
CA ALA A 138 3.44 11.77 5.11
C ALA A 138 2.81 13.17 5.22
N ARG A 139 2.79 13.75 6.42
CA ARG A 139 2.29 15.13 6.65
C ARG A 139 3.13 16.16 5.88
N LEU A 140 4.45 16.03 5.86
CA LEU A 140 5.33 16.91 5.08
C LEU A 140 5.09 16.82 3.57
N ARG A 141 4.62 15.67 3.08
CA ARG A 141 4.19 15.50 1.68
C ARG A 141 2.76 15.99 1.42
N GLY A 142 2.06 16.51 2.43
CA GLY A 142 0.68 16.99 2.30
C GLY A 142 -0.37 15.88 2.16
N TRP A 143 -0.03 14.64 2.56
CA TRP A 143 -0.95 13.49 2.44
C TRP A 143 -2.03 13.51 3.51
N GLN A 144 -3.16 12.87 3.23
CA GLN A 144 -4.19 12.61 4.25
C GLN A 144 -3.61 11.68 5.31
N VAL A 145 -3.70 12.05 6.59
CA VAL A 145 -3.14 11.23 7.68
C VAL A 145 -4.19 10.99 8.75
N ALA A 146 -4.43 9.71 9.04
CA ALA A 146 -5.27 9.27 10.14
C ALA A 146 -4.43 8.46 11.14
N ALA A 147 -4.69 8.64 12.44
CA ALA A 147 -4.14 7.79 13.48
C ALA A 147 -5.28 7.07 14.19
N LEU A 148 -5.14 5.75 14.31
CA LEU A 148 -6.11 4.92 15.00
C LEU A 148 -5.85 5.02 16.51
N PRO A 149 -6.84 5.43 17.33
CA PRO A 149 -6.72 5.38 18.77
C PRO A 149 -6.63 3.92 19.25
N ALA A 150 -6.12 3.71 20.46
CA ALA A 150 -6.04 2.37 21.05
C ALA A 150 -7.43 1.72 21.11
N GLY A 151 -7.56 0.51 20.57
CA GLY A 151 -8.85 -0.20 20.47
C GLY A 151 -9.81 0.33 19.41
N GLY A 152 -9.35 1.24 18.54
CA GLY A 152 -10.15 1.75 17.43
C GLY A 152 -10.43 0.70 16.35
N ASP A 153 -11.48 0.93 15.58
CA ASP A 153 -11.86 0.09 14.44
C ASP A 153 -11.01 0.42 13.21
N LEU A 154 -10.09 -0.48 12.87
CA LEU A 154 -9.19 -0.35 11.72
C LEU A 154 -9.96 -0.35 10.38
N ALA A 155 -11.00 -1.17 10.25
CA ALA A 155 -11.78 -1.27 9.02
C ALA A 155 -12.54 0.03 8.75
N ARG A 156 -13.11 0.62 9.81
CA ARG A 156 -13.76 1.93 9.74
C ARG A 156 -12.77 3.04 9.39
N ALA A 157 -11.66 3.12 10.10
CA ALA A 157 -10.65 4.17 9.87
C ALA A 157 -10.06 4.10 8.46
N LEU A 158 -9.78 2.89 7.96
CA LEU A 158 -9.30 2.70 6.59
C LEU A 158 -10.38 3.07 5.57
N SER A 159 -11.65 2.69 5.80
CA SER A 159 -12.76 3.06 4.92
C SER A 159 -12.96 4.58 4.85
N ASP A 160 -12.86 5.28 5.98
CA ASP A 160 -13.01 6.73 6.05
C ASP A 160 -11.84 7.44 5.35
N LEU A 161 -10.61 6.95 5.56
CA LEU A 161 -9.44 7.50 4.88
C LEU A 161 -9.55 7.32 3.36
N VAL A 162 -9.96 6.14 2.88
CA VAL A 162 -10.14 5.87 1.44
C VAL A 162 -11.21 6.77 0.82
N ARG A 163 -12.28 7.11 1.55
CA ARG A 163 -13.31 8.06 1.07
C ARG A 163 -12.84 9.51 1.03
N ALA A 164 -11.76 9.84 1.75
CA ALA A 164 -11.19 11.18 1.81
C ALA A 164 -10.07 11.41 0.77
N LEU A 165 -9.68 10.37 0.01
CA LEU A 165 -8.76 10.44 -1.12
C LEU A 165 -9.50 10.81 -2.41
#